data_AF-A0A6I9Z7E8-F1
#
_entry.id   AF-A0A6I9Z7E8-F1
#
_cell.length_a   1.000
_cell.length_b   1.000
_cell.length_c   1.000
_cell.angle_alpha   90.00
_cell.angle_beta   90.00
_cell.angle_gamma   90.00
#
_symmetry.space_group_name_H-M   'P 1'
#
loop_
_entity.id
_entity.type
_entity.pdbx_description
1 polymer ?
#
loop_
_entity_poly.entity_id
_entity_poly.type
_entity_poly.pdbx_seq_one_letter_code
_entity_poly.pdbx_strand_id
1 'polypeptide(L)'
;MLLAASKVLDRLKPVIGINTDPDRSEGHLCLPVRYTHSFPDALQKFYSGEFRWQWRQRIRLYLEGTGINPVPVDLHEQQLSQEQHSRAHVNGRFQDQRSQISEPHLLPVRSLNEVFIGESLSSRVNYKSCKPSFKFSLHRASYYEISVDDGPWEKQKSSGLNICTGTGSKAWSFNINKIANQAVEEILKIAKSYENLKLPLNKELIQKVTNGYNESLLYSPEEPRLFFSIREPISNRVFSSSRQRGFASKVCIRSRCWDACMVVDGGTSFEFNDGAIASILINTEDALRTVLLED
;
A
#
# COMPACT_ATOMS: atom_id res chain seq x y z
N MET A 1 15.59 -2.13 6.34
CA MET A 1 15.62 -1.93 4.87
C MET A 1 14.73 -0.77 4.41
N LEU A 2 13.43 -0.74 4.73
CA LEU A 2 12.52 0.35 4.32
C LEU A 2 13.01 1.75 4.76
N LEU A 3 13.45 1.88 6.01
CA LEU A 3 14.04 3.12 6.52
C LEU A 3 15.30 3.54 5.75
N ALA A 4 16.16 2.61 5.33
CA ALA A 4 17.33 2.93 4.53
C ALA A 4 16.92 3.37 3.11
N ALA A 5 15.95 2.68 2.51
CA ALA A 5 15.40 3.02 1.20
C ALA A 5 14.75 4.42 1.17
N SER A 6 14.10 4.84 2.26
CA SER A 6 13.47 6.18 2.34
C SER A 6 14.47 7.33 2.35
N LYS A 7 15.73 7.08 2.73
CA LYS A 7 16.82 8.08 2.71
C LYS A 7 17.59 8.14 1.39
N VAL A 8 17.30 7.25 0.44
CA VAL A 8 17.93 7.21 -0.89
C VAL A 8 16.95 7.72 -1.93
N LEU A 9 17.08 8.97 -2.38
CA LEU A 9 16.10 9.55 -3.31
C LEU A 9 16.44 9.35 -4.79
N ASP A 10 17.70 9.02 -5.08
CA ASP A 10 18.20 8.79 -6.44
C ASP A 10 18.55 7.32 -6.69
N ARG A 11 18.90 7.02 -7.95
CA ARG A 11 19.29 5.70 -8.43
C ARG A 11 20.79 5.39 -8.25
N LEU A 12 21.56 6.32 -7.68
CA LEU A 12 23.02 6.27 -7.65
C LEU A 12 23.54 5.54 -6.41
N LYS A 13 22.83 5.60 -5.29
CA LYS A 13 23.26 4.91 -4.06
C LYS A 13 22.66 3.50 -3.98
N PRO A 14 23.47 2.42 -4.02
CA PRO A 14 22.97 1.08 -3.83
C PRO A 14 22.61 0.85 -2.35
N VAL A 15 21.62 0.01 -2.10
CA VAL A 15 21.23 -0.42 -0.74
C VAL A 15 21.26 -1.94 -0.68
N ILE A 16 21.95 -2.47 0.34
CA ILE A 16 22.06 -3.90 0.61
C ILE A 16 21.42 -4.16 1.97
N GLY A 17 20.42 -5.04 2.01
CA GLY A 17 19.79 -5.47 3.26
C GLY A 17 20.41 -6.78 3.73
N ILE A 18 20.83 -6.86 4.99
CA ILE A 18 21.23 -8.10 5.64
C ILE A 18 20.18 -8.38 6.70
N ASN A 19 19.60 -9.58 6.69
CA ASN A 19 18.65 -9.96 7.72
C ASN A 19 19.43 -10.36 8.98
N THR A 20 19.24 -9.67 10.09
CA THR A 20 19.95 -9.95 11.36
C THR A 20 19.24 -10.97 12.23
N ASP A 21 18.00 -11.35 11.88
CA ASP A 21 17.18 -12.30 12.64
C ASP A 21 16.42 -13.23 11.68
N PRO A 22 17.14 -14.16 11.01
CA PRO A 22 16.58 -15.05 9.98
C PRO A 22 15.64 -16.11 10.58
N ASP A 23 15.79 -16.45 11.86
CA ASP A 23 14.94 -17.44 12.53
C ASP A 23 13.54 -16.90 12.82
N ARG A 24 13.39 -15.58 12.95
CA ARG A 24 12.12 -14.92 13.27
C ARG A 24 11.55 -14.09 12.12
N SER A 25 12.31 -13.90 11.04
CA SER A 25 11.86 -13.08 9.92
C SER A 25 12.35 -13.60 8.58
N GLU A 26 11.46 -13.63 7.59
CA GLU A 26 11.76 -14.03 6.21
C GLU A 26 12.74 -13.08 5.51
N GLY A 27 12.69 -11.79 5.84
CA GLY A 27 13.62 -10.80 5.28
C GLY A 27 13.56 -10.66 3.75
N HIS A 28 12.38 -10.63 3.12
CA HIS A 28 12.21 -10.58 1.64
C HIS A 28 12.95 -9.44 0.89
N LEU A 29 13.43 -8.42 1.61
CA LEU A 29 14.21 -7.29 1.05
C LEU A 29 15.72 -7.42 1.28
N CYS A 30 16.14 -8.45 2.01
CA CYS A 30 17.52 -8.71 2.37
C CYS A 30 18.14 -9.77 1.43
N LEU A 31 19.44 -9.96 1.57
CA LEU A 31 20.15 -11.08 0.97
C LEU A 31 19.52 -12.41 1.40
N PRO A 32 19.61 -13.47 0.57
CA PRO A 32 19.12 -14.78 0.97
C PRO A 32 19.69 -15.24 2.31
N VAL A 33 18.86 -15.95 3.08
CA VAL A 33 19.13 -16.31 4.49
C VAL A 33 20.49 -16.99 4.68
N ARG A 34 20.96 -17.78 3.71
CA ARG A 34 22.28 -18.41 3.77
C ARG A 34 23.42 -17.41 3.98
N TYR A 35 23.31 -16.21 3.42
CA TYR A 35 24.32 -15.15 3.52
C TYR A 35 24.23 -14.36 4.82
N THR A 36 23.15 -14.50 5.58
CA THR A 36 23.13 -14.05 6.98
C THR A 36 24.06 -14.92 7.84
N HIS A 37 24.01 -16.24 7.65
CA HIS A 37 24.85 -17.18 8.39
C HIS A 37 26.30 -17.24 7.86
N SER A 38 26.50 -17.01 6.57
CA SER A 38 27.82 -16.97 5.93
C SER A 38 28.01 -15.67 5.14
N PHE A 39 28.11 -14.55 5.87
CA PHE A 39 28.36 -13.25 5.25
C PHE A 39 29.71 -13.14 4.52
N PRO A 40 30.81 -13.82 4.94
CA PRO A 40 32.05 -13.84 4.17
C PRO A 40 31.87 -14.31 2.72
N ASP A 41 31.00 -15.29 2.47
CA ASP A 41 30.70 -15.76 1.11
C ASP A 41 30.01 -14.68 0.28
N ALA A 42 29.08 -13.93 0.88
CA ALA A 42 28.45 -12.79 0.22
C ALA A 42 29.48 -11.71 -0.13
N LEU A 43 30.40 -11.40 0.78
CA LEU A 43 31.49 -10.45 0.53
C LEU A 43 32.39 -10.92 -0.60
N GLN A 44 32.77 -12.20 -0.64
CA GLN A 44 33.57 -12.74 -1.73
C GLN A 44 32.85 -12.61 -3.08
N LYS A 45 31.54 -12.87 -3.13
CA LYS A 45 30.72 -12.65 -4.32
C LYS A 45 30.67 -11.18 -4.74
N PHE A 46 30.58 -10.26 -3.78
CA PHE A 46 30.65 -8.83 -4.09
C PHE A 46 32.02 -8.42 -4.65
N TYR A 47 33.13 -8.93 -4.10
CA TYR A 47 34.47 -8.65 -4.59
C TYR A 47 34.75 -9.23 -5.98
N SER A 48 34.24 -10.42 -6.27
CA SER A 48 34.38 -11.10 -7.57
C SER A 48 33.42 -10.60 -8.64
N GLY A 49 32.40 -9.81 -8.26
CA GLY A 49 31.35 -9.36 -9.18
C GLY A 49 30.29 -10.43 -9.48
N GLU A 50 30.22 -11.51 -8.68
CA GLU A 50 29.25 -12.60 -8.80
C GLU A 50 27.88 -12.23 -8.21
N PHE A 51 27.28 -11.17 -8.75
CA PHE A 51 25.96 -10.71 -8.37
C PHE A 51 25.31 -9.97 -9.54
N ARG A 52 23.99 -9.75 -9.46
CA ARG A 52 23.31 -8.85 -10.38
C ARG A 52 22.73 -7.64 -9.64
N TRP A 53 22.73 -6.51 -10.33
CA TRP A 53 21.93 -5.37 -9.89
C TRP A 53 20.44 -5.67 -10.08
N GLN A 54 19.63 -5.24 -9.13
CA GLN A 54 18.17 -5.28 -9.20
C GLN A 54 17.62 -3.88 -8.96
N TRP A 55 16.80 -3.41 -9.90
CA TRP A 55 16.21 -2.07 -9.88
C TRP A 55 14.78 -2.12 -9.36
N ARG A 56 14.62 -1.98 -8.05
CA ARG A 56 13.30 -2.07 -7.42
C ARG A 56 12.52 -0.79 -7.67
N GLN A 57 11.37 -0.90 -8.33
CA GLN A 57 10.51 0.24 -8.63
C GLN A 57 9.94 0.82 -7.33
N ARG A 58 9.74 2.14 -7.34
CA ARG A 58 9.19 2.87 -6.20
C ARG A 58 8.05 3.78 -6.64
N ILE A 59 7.11 3.99 -5.72
CA ILE A 59 5.95 4.85 -5.92
C ILE A 59 6.37 6.30 -5.71
N ARG A 60 6.11 7.14 -6.71
CA ARG A 60 6.18 8.59 -6.66
C ARG A 60 4.79 9.16 -6.37
N LEU A 61 4.76 10.17 -5.50
CA LEU A 61 3.53 10.77 -5.00
C LEU A 61 3.55 12.28 -5.24
N TYR A 62 2.47 12.79 -5.81
CA TYR A 62 2.16 14.22 -5.87
C TYR A 62 0.89 14.49 -5.07
N LEU A 63 0.87 15.61 -4.33
CA LEU A 63 -0.26 16.04 -3.52
C LEU A 63 -0.70 17.45 -3.97
N GLU A 64 -1.99 17.64 -4.20
CA GLU A 64 -2.58 18.94 -4.57
C GLU A 64 -3.98 19.11 -3.97
N GLY A 65 -4.56 20.30 -4.13
CA GLY A 65 -5.93 20.60 -3.73
C GLY A 65 -6.02 21.41 -2.45
N THR A 66 -7.18 21.35 -1.80
CA THR A 66 -7.50 22.25 -0.69
C THR A 66 -7.16 21.66 0.67
N GLY A 67 -6.53 22.46 1.53
CA GLY A 67 -6.28 22.06 2.93
C GLY A 67 -5.28 20.92 3.08
N ILE A 68 -4.43 20.72 2.07
CA ILE A 68 -3.36 19.73 2.14
C ILE A 68 -2.23 20.23 3.04
N ASN A 69 -1.57 19.28 3.70
CA ASN A 69 -0.34 19.52 4.45
C ASN A 69 0.75 18.56 3.91
N PRO A 70 1.76 19.06 3.18
CA PRO A 70 2.82 18.22 2.64
C PRO A 70 3.85 17.82 3.71
N VAL A 71 3.73 18.30 4.95
CA VAL A 71 4.64 17.95 6.05
C VAL A 71 4.38 16.51 6.49
N PRO A 72 5.39 15.63 6.41
CA PRO A 72 5.26 14.23 6.85
C PRO A 72 5.20 14.12 8.37
N VAL A 73 4.39 13.18 8.86
CA VAL A 73 4.45 12.67 10.24
C VAL A 73 5.18 11.33 10.24
N ASP A 74 6.27 11.24 11.00
CA ASP A 74 7.04 10.00 11.17
C ASP A 74 6.33 9.06 12.15
N LEU A 75 6.00 7.85 11.68
CA LEU A 75 5.36 6.81 12.47
C LEU A 75 6.37 5.83 13.10
N HIS A 76 7.58 5.71 12.53
CA HIS A 76 8.55 4.71 12.94
C HIS A 76 9.14 4.99 14.32
N GLU A 77 9.44 6.24 14.63
CA GLU A 77 10.09 6.60 15.89
C GLU A 77 9.11 6.80 17.04
N GLN A 78 7.87 7.17 16.73
CA GLN A 78 7.01 7.79 17.73
C GLN A 78 5.94 6.88 18.35
N GLN A 79 5.72 5.65 17.82
CA GLN A 79 4.68 4.69 18.27
C GLN A 79 3.39 5.40 18.76
N LEU A 80 2.93 6.38 17.98
CA LEU A 80 1.93 7.34 18.45
C LEU A 80 0.61 6.63 18.72
N SER A 81 -0.02 6.96 19.85
CA SER A 81 -1.43 6.66 20.01
C SER A 81 -2.24 7.45 18.98
N GLN A 82 -3.44 6.99 18.65
CA GLN A 82 -4.30 7.64 17.65
C GLN A 82 -4.52 9.13 17.95
N GLU A 83 -4.71 9.49 19.22
CA GLU A 83 -4.87 10.90 19.61
C GLU A 83 -3.61 11.73 19.36
N GLN A 84 -2.43 11.16 19.62
CA GLN A 84 -1.17 11.84 19.38
C GLN A 84 -0.92 11.98 17.87
N HIS A 85 -1.29 10.98 17.08
CA HIS A 85 -1.21 11.02 15.62
C HIS A 85 -2.13 12.10 15.02
N SER A 86 -3.40 12.14 15.43
CA SER A 86 -4.32 13.21 15.02
C SER A 86 -3.82 14.59 15.48
N ARG A 87 -3.24 14.71 16.69
CA ARG A 87 -2.65 15.97 17.16
C ARG A 87 -1.39 16.36 16.39
N ALA A 88 -0.56 15.42 15.94
CA ALA A 88 0.63 15.72 15.14
C ALA A 88 0.25 16.39 13.82
N HIS A 89 -0.80 15.88 13.15
CA HIS A 89 -1.38 16.51 11.96
C HIS A 89 -2.02 17.87 12.28
N VAL A 90 -2.70 18.00 13.43
CA VAL A 90 -3.34 19.28 13.83
C VAL A 90 -2.33 20.35 14.25
N ASN A 91 -1.26 19.99 14.94
CA ASN A 91 -0.26 20.95 15.42
C ASN A 91 0.53 21.56 14.25
N GLY A 92 0.75 20.81 13.17
CA GLY A 92 1.28 21.34 11.91
C GLY A 92 0.39 22.41 11.27
N ARG A 93 -0.93 22.45 11.58
CA ARG A 93 -1.87 23.46 11.05
C ARG A 93 -1.66 24.86 11.61
N PHE A 94 -0.96 25.02 12.74
CA PHE A 94 -0.78 26.33 13.37
C PHE A 94 0.39 27.13 12.79
N GLN A 95 1.19 26.56 11.89
CA GLN A 95 2.32 27.26 11.26
C GLN A 95 2.06 27.74 9.82
N ASP A 96 1.06 27.23 9.10
CA ASP A 96 0.82 27.63 7.71
C ASP A 96 -0.61 28.14 7.45
N GLN A 97 -0.70 29.35 6.89
CA GLN A 97 -1.93 29.86 6.30
C GLN A 97 -2.40 28.87 5.23
N ARG A 98 -3.69 28.53 5.24
CA ARG A 98 -4.36 27.67 4.25
C ARG A 98 -4.21 28.24 2.84
N SER A 99 -3.08 27.98 2.20
CA SER A 99 -2.85 28.27 0.79
C SER A 99 -3.45 27.13 -0.02
N GLN A 100 -4.26 27.47 -1.03
CA GLN A 100 -4.62 26.50 -2.04
C GLN A 100 -3.35 26.19 -2.84
N ILE A 101 -2.86 24.97 -2.75
CA ILE A 101 -1.76 24.51 -3.59
C ILE A 101 -2.40 24.07 -4.92
N SER A 102 -2.37 24.99 -5.89
CA SER A 102 -2.97 24.78 -7.22
C SER A 102 -2.13 23.87 -8.13
N GLU A 103 -0.84 23.67 -7.82
CA GLU A 103 0.04 22.79 -8.60
C GLU A 103 0.40 21.50 -7.83
N PRO A 104 0.53 20.35 -8.53
CA PRO A 104 0.98 19.10 -7.92
C PRO A 104 2.31 19.23 -7.15
N HIS A 105 2.25 19.13 -5.82
CA HIS A 105 3.43 19.15 -4.97
C HIS A 105 4.05 17.76 -4.87
N LEU A 106 5.29 17.60 -5.34
CA LEU A 106 6.04 16.34 -5.24
C LEU A 106 6.43 16.08 -3.78
N LEU A 107 5.95 14.97 -3.21
CA LEU A 107 6.32 14.59 -1.84
C LEU A 107 7.79 14.16 -1.75
N PRO A 108 8.47 14.42 -0.61
CA PRO A 108 9.90 14.12 -0.42
C PRO A 108 10.18 12.64 -0.12
N VAL A 109 9.22 11.74 -0.37
CA VAL A 109 9.31 10.30 -0.08
C VAL A 109 9.06 9.46 -1.33
N ARG A 110 9.59 8.24 -1.33
CA ARG A 110 9.35 7.23 -2.37
C ARG A 110 9.01 5.91 -1.69
N SER A 111 7.83 5.37 -1.97
CA SER A 111 7.39 4.10 -1.38
C SER A 111 8.09 2.94 -2.07
N LEU A 112 8.78 2.08 -1.32
CA LEU A 112 9.33 0.84 -1.85
C LEU A 112 8.27 -0.27 -1.90
N ASN A 113 7.37 -0.33 -0.91
CA ASN A 113 6.36 -1.37 -0.80
C ASN A 113 5.00 -0.87 -1.25
N GLU A 114 4.32 -0.08 -0.41
CA GLU A 114 2.95 0.31 -0.64
C GLU A 114 2.55 1.65 -0.01
N VAL A 115 1.54 2.25 -0.62
CA VAL A 115 0.82 3.41 -0.11
C VAL A 115 -0.59 2.96 0.27
N PHE A 116 -1.01 3.31 1.48
CA PHE A 116 -2.37 3.09 1.97
C PHE A 116 -3.09 4.43 2.17
N ILE A 117 -4.33 4.52 1.73
CA ILE A 117 -5.18 5.70 1.93
C ILE A 117 -6.49 5.27 2.56
N GLY A 118 -6.87 5.90 3.67
CA GLY A 118 -8.15 5.67 4.32
C GLY A 118 -8.40 6.57 5.52
N GLU A 119 -9.64 6.57 6.02
CA GLU A 119 -9.99 7.19 7.30
C GLU A 119 -9.31 6.48 8.47
N SER A 120 -8.83 7.27 9.44
CA SER A 120 -8.09 6.76 10.60
C SER A 120 -8.99 6.07 11.63
N LEU A 121 -10.29 6.38 11.63
CA LEU A 121 -11.26 5.85 12.59
C LEU A 121 -12.41 5.12 11.88
N SER A 122 -12.63 3.86 12.25
CA SER A 122 -13.76 3.07 11.76
C SER A 122 -15.10 3.45 12.41
N SER A 123 -15.06 4.11 13.58
CA SER A 123 -16.22 4.70 14.24
C SER A 123 -15.79 5.90 15.10
N ARG A 124 -16.63 6.94 15.16
CA ARG A 124 -16.42 8.08 16.08
C ARG A 124 -17.34 7.94 17.29
N VAL A 125 -16.77 8.03 18.49
CA VAL A 125 -17.55 8.32 19.69
C VAL A 125 -17.83 9.82 19.70
N ASN A 126 -19.07 10.21 19.44
CA ASN A 126 -19.50 11.60 19.62
C ASN A 126 -19.42 11.94 21.11
N TYR A 127 -18.35 12.61 21.54
CA TYR A 127 -18.32 13.26 22.85
C TYR A 127 -19.40 14.35 22.87
N LYS A 128 -20.19 14.31 23.94
CA LYS A 128 -21.45 15.03 24.19
C LYS A 128 -21.43 16.48 23.67
N SER A 129 -22.09 16.74 22.54
CA SER A 129 -22.68 18.06 22.31
C SER A 129 -24.06 18.05 22.97
N CYS A 130 -24.28 18.97 23.90
CA CYS A 130 -25.52 19.14 24.66
C CYS A 130 -26.67 19.61 23.76
N LYS A 131 -27.18 18.79 22.84
CA LYS A 131 -28.51 18.95 22.22
C LYS A 131 -29.13 17.59 21.86
N PRO A 132 -30.40 17.33 22.22
CA PRO A 132 -31.08 16.09 21.85
C PRO A 132 -31.67 16.24 20.44
N SER A 133 -30.88 15.99 19.41
CA SER A 133 -31.44 15.70 18.08
C SER A 133 -30.52 14.75 17.31
N PHE A 134 -31.01 13.52 17.14
CA PHE A 134 -30.49 12.46 16.26
C PHE A 134 -28.98 12.15 16.35
N LYS A 135 -28.63 11.23 17.27
CA LYS A 135 -27.34 10.53 17.29
C LYS A 135 -27.33 9.43 16.23
N PHE A 136 -26.74 9.70 15.05
CA PHE A 136 -26.23 8.62 14.22
C PHE A 136 -24.73 8.47 14.48
N SER A 137 -24.33 7.34 15.08
CA SER A 137 -22.96 6.86 14.98
C SER A 137 -22.79 6.35 13.55
N LEU A 138 -22.42 7.23 12.61
CA LEU A 138 -22.10 6.77 11.26
C LEU A 138 -20.76 6.05 11.33
N HIS A 139 -20.76 4.74 11.04
CA HIS A 139 -19.55 4.07 10.56
C HIS A 139 -19.01 4.87 9.37
N ARG A 140 -17.81 5.40 9.49
CA ARG A 140 -17.16 6.07 8.38
C ARG A 140 -16.29 5.05 7.66
N ALA A 141 -16.81 4.61 6.52
CA ALA A 141 -15.97 4.05 5.48
C ALA A 141 -15.40 5.20 4.65
N SER A 142 -14.14 5.07 4.25
CA SER A 142 -13.43 6.01 3.40
C SER A 142 -14.20 6.27 2.11
N TYR A 143 -14.61 7.51 1.90
CA TYR A 143 -15.26 7.97 0.67
C TYR A 143 -14.24 8.77 -0.16
N TYR A 144 -14.05 8.37 -1.41
CA TYR A 144 -13.16 9.05 -2.35
C TYR A 144 -13.63 8.86 -3.78
N GLU A 145 -13.04 9.63 -4.69
CA GLU A 145 -13.15 9.42 -6.13
C GLU A 145 -11.81 8.87 -6.61
N ILE A 146 -11.82 7.84 -7.45
CA ILE A 146 -10.61 7.20 -8.01
C ILE A 146 -10.64 7.27 -9.53
N SER A 147 -9.50 7.58 -10.14
CA SER A 147 -9.27 7.48 -11.59
C SER A 147 -8.02 6.63 -11.82
N VAL A 148 -8.12 5.65 -12.72
CA VAL A 148 -7.05 4.71 -13.05
C VAL A 148 -6.65 4.95 -14.50
N ASP A 149 -5.35 5.14 -14.75
CA ASP A 149 -4.77 5.38 -16.08
C ASP A 149 -5.51 6.48 -16.87
N ASP A 150 -5.79 7.60 -16.19
CA ASP A 150 -6.52 8.76 -16.72
C ASP A 150 -7.93 8.43 -17.25
N GLY A 151 -8.48 7.29 -16.81
CA GLY A 151 -9.87 6.89 -17.02
C GLY A 151 -10.87 7.74 -16.22
N PRO A 152 -12.18 7.44 -16.35
CA PRO A 152 -13.22 8.20 -15.67
C PRO A 152 -13.07 8.15 -14.15
N TRP A 153 -13.48 9.22 -13.48
CA TRP A 153 -13.55 9.27 -12.03
C TRP A 153 -14.73 8.44 -11.52
N GLU A 154 -14.45 7.42 -10.72
CA GLU A 154 -15.45 6.57 -10.09
C GLU A 154 -15.57 6.90 -8.60
N LYS A 155 -16.80 7.00 -8.10
CA LYS A 155 -17.06 7.18 -6.67
C LYS A 155 -16.91 5.86 -5.94
N GLN A 156 -16.04 5.84 -4.94
CA GLN A 156 -15.76 4.65 -4.15
C GLN A 156 -15.99 4.90 -2.66
N LYS A 157 -16.65 3.95 -2.01
CA LYS A 157 -16.73 3.89 -0.55
C LYS A 157 -16.24 2.54 -0.05
N SER A 158 -15.28 2.51 0.87
CA SER A 158 -14.53 1.30 1.21
C SER A 158 -13.78 1.46 2.54
N SER A 159 -13.18 0.40 3.06
CA SER A 159 -12.28 0.48 4.22
C SER A 159 -10.98 1.23 3.91
N GLY A 160 -10.62 1.35 2.63
CA GLY A 160 -9.46 2.10 2.17
C GLY A 160 -8.96 1.61 0.82
N LEU A 161 -7.88 2.23 0.35
CA LEU A 161 -7.19 1.90 -0.89
C LEU A 161 -5.75 1.52 -0.59
N ASN A 162 -5.30 0.37 -1.09
CA ASN A 162 -3.89 -0.03 -1.06
C ASN A 162 -3.32 -0.02 -2.48
N ILE A 163 -2.14 0.57 -2.66
CA ILE A 163 -1.42 0.60 -3.93
C ILE A 163 0.01 0.15 -3.66
N CYS A 164 0.49 -0.90 -4.31
CA CYS A 164 1.81 -1.45 -4.08
C CYS A 164 2.66 -1.55 -5.34
N THR A 165 3.96 -1.75 -5.15
CA THR A 165 4.95 -2.13 -6.18
C THR A 165 5.13 -3.65 -6.23
N GLY A 166 5.91 -4.16 -7.19
CA GLY A 166 6.27 -5.57 -7.22
C GLY A 166 7.06 -6.00 -5.97
N THR A 167 7.79 -5.09 -5.33
CA THR A 167 8.42 -5.36 -4.04
C THR A 167 7.36 -5.48 -2.92
N GLY A 168 6.38 -4.57 -2.88
CA GLY A 168 5.25 -4.61 -1.94
C GLY A 168 4.28 -5.78 -2.16
N SER A 169 4.31 -6.41 -3.34
CA SER A 169 3.48 -7.59 -3.65
C SER A 169 3.75 -8.80 -2.76
N LYS A 170 4.87 -8.82 -2.03
CA LYS A 170 5.24 -9.84 -1.02
C LYS A 170 5.04 -9.38 0.42
N ALA A 171 4.56 -8.15 0.64
CA ALA A 171 4.45 -7.51 1.95
C ALA A 171 3.01 -7.49 2.45
N TRP A 172 2.55 -6.36 3.01
CA TRP A 172 1.19 -6.24 3.52
C TRP A 172 0.15 -6.38 2.41
N SER A 173 0.44 -5.87 1.20
CA SER A 173 -0.44 -5.98 0.04
C SER A 173 -0.78 -7.43 -0.34
N PHE A 174 0.17 -8.36 -0.19
CA PHE A 174 -0.08 -9.79 -0.38
C PHE A 174 -1.13 -10.30 0.61
N ASN A 175 -0.90 -10.02 1.90
CA ASN A 175 -1.66 -10.61 3.00
C ASN A 175 -3.12 -10.16 3.02
N ILE A 176 -3.39 -8.96 2.51
CA ILE A 176 -4.74 -8.41 2.43
C ILE A 176 -5.50 -8.84 1.16
N ASN A 177 -4.79 -9.36 0.15
CA ASN A 177 -5.37 -9.78 -1.12
C ASN A 177 -5.40 -11.30 -1.31
N LYS A 178 -4.59 -12.07 -0.56
CA LYS A 178 -4.52 -13.53 -0.65
C LYS A 178 -5.84 -14.19 -0.26
N ILE A 179 -6.11 -15.36 -0.84
CA ILE A 179 -7.27 -16.18 -0.51
C ILE A 179 -6.83 -17.40 0.32
N ALA A 180 -7.68 -17.81 1.25
CA ALA A 180 -7.49 -19.05 2.02
C ALA A 180 -8.12 -20.25 1.30
N ASN A 181 -7.59 -21.45 1.57
CA ASN A 181 -8.14 -22.71 1.06
C ASN A 181 -9.65 -22.84 1.35
N GLN A 182 -10.09 -22.41 2.54
CA GLN A 182 -11.50 -22.46 2.93
C GLN A 182 -12.41 -21.68 1.96
N ALA A 183 -12.03 -20.44 1.62
CA ALA A 183 -12.83 -19.60 0.73
C ALA A 183 -12.89 -20.19 -0.70
N VAL A 184 -11.79 -20.78 -1.17
CA VAL A 184 -11.77 -21.49 -2.47
C VAL A 184 -12.68 -22.72 -2.43
N GLU A 185 -12.63 -23.51 -1.36
CA GLU A 185 -13.50 -24.68 -1.19
C GLU A 185 -14.98 -24.30 -1.18
N GLU A 186 -15.36 -23.24 -0.47
CA GLU A 186 -16.73 -22.73 -0.41
C GLU A 186 -17.23 -22.29 -1.80
N ILE A 187 -16.43 -21.54 -2.56
CA ILE A 187 -16.77 -21.10 -3.92
C ILE A 187 -16.93 -22.30 -4.86
N LEU A 188 -15.99 -23.25 -4.84
CA LEU A 188 -16.04 -24.42 -5.72
C LEU A 188 -17.22 -25.37 -5.39
N LYS A 189 -17.62 -25.47 -4.11
CA LYS A 189 -18.83 -26.19 -3.70
C LYS A 189 -20.09 -25.56 -4.29
N ILE A 190 -20.18 -24.23 -4.28
CA ILE A 190 -21.30 -23.49 -4.89
C ILE A 190 -21.29 -23.68 -6.41
N ALA A 191 -20.14 -23.53 -7.08
CA ALA A 191 -20.04 -23.71 -8.53
C ALA A 191 -20.52 -25.12 -8.97
N LYS A 192 -20.19 -26.14 -8.19
CA LYS A 192 -20.63 -27.52 -8.42
C LYS A 192 -22.15 -27.71 -8.29
N SER A 193 -22.88 -26.83 -7.60
CA SER A 193 -24.34 -26.93 -7.49
C SER A 193 -25.09 -26.29 -8.68
N TYR A 194 -24.44 -25.40 -9.43
CA TYR A 194 -25.06 -24.71 -10.57
C TYR A 194 -24.78 -25.36 -11.92
N GLU A 195 -23.63 -26.02 -12.07
CA GLU A 195 -23.30 -26.74 -13.29
C GLU A 195 -23.09 -28.23 -13.03
N ASN A 196 -23.24 -29.05 -14.08
CA ASN A 196 -22.73 -30.42 -14.13
C ASN A 196 -21.18 -30.46 -14.17
N LEU A 197 -20.52 -29.59 -13.39
CA LEU A 197 -19.07 -29.56 -13.22
C LEU A 197 -18.64 -30.88 -12.57
N LYS A 198 -18.11 -31.79 -13.39
CA LYS A 198 -17.45 -33.02 -12.96
C LYS A 198 -16.06 -32.72 -12.39
N LEU A 199 -15.98 -31.80 -11.43
CA LEU A 199 -14.76 -31.49 -10.70
C LEU A 199 -14.68 -32.36 -9.43
N PRO A 200 -13.63 -33.19 -9.28
CA PRO A 200 -13.37 -33.84 -8.01
C PRO A 200 -12.87 -32.77 -7.03
N LEU A 201 -13.73 -32.37 -6.09
CA LEU A 201 -13.39 -31.45 -5.01
C LEU A 201 -12.49 -32.17 -3.99
N ASN A 202 -11.21 -32.29 -4.33
CA ASN A 202 -10.18 -32.84 -3.46
C ASN A 202 -9.27 -31.72 -2.92
N LYS A 203 -8.54 -32.03 -1.84
CA LYS A 203 -7.62 -31.07 -1.20
C LYS A 203 -6.53 -30.56 -2.14
N GLU A 204 -6.09 -31.40 -3.07
CA GLU A 204 -5.04 -31.05 -4.03
C GLU A 204 -5.50 -29.96 -5.00
N LEU A 205 -6.72 -30.08 -5.56
CA LEU A 205 -7.29 -29.06 -6.44
C LEU A 205 -7.47 -27.73 -5.70
N ILE A 206 -8.02 -27.78 -4.48
CA ILE A 206 -8.21 -26.58 -3.65
C ILE A 206 -6.85 -25.89 -3.45
N GLN A 207 -5.82 -26.64 -3.02
CA GLN A 207 -4.49 -26.09 -2.80
C GLN A 207 -3.87 -25.52 -4.09
N LYS A 208 -4.01 -26.20 -5.23
CA LYS A 208 -3.51 -25.72 -6.53
C LYS A 208 -4.19 -24.42 -6.95
N VAL A 209 -5.51 -24.32 -6.82
CA VAL A 209 -6.27 -23.10 -7.15
C VAL A 209 -5.89 -21.96 -6.21
N THR A 210 -5.81 -22.24 -4.90
CA THR A 210 -5.38 -21.24 -3.91
C THR A 210 -3.97 -20.74 -4.19
N ASN A 211 -3.02 -21.64 -4.46
CA ASN A 211 -1.65 -21.27 -4.80
C ASN A 211 -1.59 -20.46 -6.09
N GLY A 212 -2.21 -20.95 -7.17
CA GLY A 212 -2.21 -20.24 -8.45
C GLY A 212 -2.83 -18.85 -8.36
N TYR A 213 -3.90 -18.69 -7.57
CA TYR A 213 -4.47 -17.37 -7.30
C TYR A 213 -3.51 -16.47 -6.51
N ASN A 214 -2.93 -16.97 -5.41
CA ASN A 214 -2.03 -16.19 -4.57
C ASN A 214 -0.73 -15.82 -5.31
N GLU A 215 -0.19 -16.72 -6.12
CA GLU A 215 0.96 -16.47 -7.00
C GLU A 215 0.65 -15.39 -8.04
N SER A 216 -0.59 -15.30 -8.53
CA SER A 216 -1.01 -14.23 -9.46
C SER A 216 -0.98 -12.81 -8.87
N LEU A 217 -0.89 -12.69 -7.55
CA LEU A 217 -0.73 -11.40 -6.86
C LEU A 217 0.74 -10.94 -6.86
N LEU A 218 1.68 -11.86 -7.09
CA LEU A 218 3.11 -11.60 -7.09
C LEU A 218 3.56 -11.16 -8.48
N TYR A 219 4.39 -10.13 -8.53
CA TYR A 219 4.97 -9.64 -9.78
C TYR A 219 6.37 -9.08 -9.55
N SER A 220 7.11 -8.85 -10.64
CA SER A 220 8.53 -8.52 -10.54
C SER A 220 8.73 -7.18 -9.83
N PRO A 221 9.69 -7.08 -8.87
CA PRO A 221 10.03 -5.80 -8.26
C PRO A 221 10.62 -4.80 -9.26
N GLU A 222 11.07 -5.26 -10.44
CA GLU A 222 11.64 -4.43 -11.50
C GLU A 222 10.57 -3.93 -12.50
N GLU A 223 9.33 -4.44 -12.43
CA GLU A 223 8.24 -4.06 -13.31
C GLU A 223 7.66 -2.68 -12.94
N PRO A 224 7.64 -1.69 -13.86
CA PRO A 224 7.21 -0.32 -13.57
C PRO A 224 5.68 -0.17 -13.61
N ARG A 225 4.98 -1.01 -12.84
CA ARG A 225 3.52 -0.99 -12.73
C ARG A 225 3.08 -1.02 -11.28
N LEU A 226 1.95 -0.39 -11.02
CA LEU A 226 1.27 -0.38 -9.74
C LEU A 226 0.24 -1.49 -9.71
N PHE A 227 0.05 -2.09 -8.54
CA PHE A 227 -1.13 -2.91 -8.26
C PHE A 227 -1.98 -2.20 -7.21
N PHE A 228 -3.21 -1.81 -7.59
CA PHE A 228 -4.17 -1.20 -6.67
C PHE A 228 -5.21 -2.21 -6.21
N SER A 229 -5.66 -2.08 -4.96
CA SER A 229 -6.74 -2.89 -4.37
C SER A 229 -7.61 -2.04 -3.44
N ILE A 230 -8.90 -2.00 -3.73
CA ILE A 230 -9.95 -1.36 -2.94
C ILE A 230 -10.39 -2.36 -1.87
N ARG A 231 -10.32 -1.97 -0.60
CA ARG A 231 -10.60 -2.86 0.53
C ARG A 231 -12.06 -2.81 0.93
N GLU A 232 -12.76 -3.95 0.83
CA GLU A 232 -14.15 -4.12 1.29
C GLU A 232 -15.08 -3.04 0.67
N PRO A 233 -15.20 -2.99 -0.67
CA PRO A 233 -15.99 -1.98 -1.34
C PRO A 233 -17.48 -2.08 -0.96
N ILE A 234 -18.06 -0.96 -0.55
CA ILE A 234 -19.50 -0.85 -0.33
C ILE A 234 -20.17 -0.66 -1.69
N SER A 235 -20.99 -1.64 -2.10
CA SER A 235 -21.73 -1.60 -3.37
C SER A 235 -23.22 -1.34 -3.10
N ASN A 236 -23.78 -0.28 -3.69
CA ASN A 236 -25.20 0.08 -3.64
C ASN A 236 -25.59 0.94 -4.85
N ARG A 237 -26.77 1.57 -4.85
CA ARG A 237 -27.23 2.43 -5.97
C ARG A 237 -26.29 3.60 -6.29
N VAL A 238 -25.54 4.09 -5.30
CA VAL A 238 -24.67 5.28 -5.41
C VAL A 238 -23.21 4.90 -5.64
N PHE A 239 -22.76 3.79 -5.04
CA PHE A 239 -21.39 3.29 -5.15
C PHE A 239 -21.40 1.97 -5.91
N SER A 240 -20.78 1.96 -7.08
CA SER A 240 -20.56 0.75 -7.87
C SER A 240 -19.08 0.66 -8.19
N SER A 241 -18.43 -0.39 -7.73
CA SER A 241 -17.04 -0.66 -8.09
C SER A 241 -17.04 -1.56 -9.33
N SER A 242 -16.64 -1.01 -10.48
CA SER A 242 -16.47 -1.80 -11.70
C SER A 242 -15.31 -2.79 -11.55
N ARG A 243 -14.28 -2.39 -10.78
CA ARG A 243 -13.06 -3.15 -10.57
C ARG A 243 -12.50 -2.92 -9.17
N GLN A 244 -12.46 -3.98 -8.37
CA GLN A 244 -11.95 -3.91 -6.99
C GLN A 244 -10.42 -3.87 -6.90
N ARG A 245 -9.73 -4.36 -7.93
CA ARG A 245 -8.27 -4.39 -8.00
C ARG A 245 -7.78 -4.50 -9.43
N GLY A 246 -6.54 -4.09 -9.64
CA GLY A 246 -5.92 -4.24 -10.94
C GLY A 246 -4.53 -3.66 -10.99
N PHE A 247 -3.89 -3.89 -12.12
CA PHE A 247 -2.66 -3.21 -12.46
C PHE A 247 -2.96 -1.88 -13.14
N ALA A 248 -2.12 -0.89 -12.88
CA ALA A 248 -2.19 0.45 -13.45
C ALA A 248 -0.78 1.03 -13.64
N SER A 249 -0.66 2.03 -14.50
CA SER A 249 0.53 2.88 -14.60
C SER A 249 0.41 4.11 -13.71
N LYS A 250 -0.81 4.61 -13.53
CA LYS A 250 -1.14 5.78 -12.72
C LYS A 250 -2.47 5.60 -12.01
N VAL A 251 -2.53 6.01 -10.74
CA VAL A 251 -3.76 6.07 -9.95
C VAL A 251 -3.89 7.47 -9.35
N CYS A 252 -5.02 8.12 -9.60
CA CYS A 252 -5.38 9.40 -9.01
C CYS A 252 -6.52 9.22 -8.01
N ILE A 253 -6.42 9.87 -6.86
CA ILE A 253 -7.42 9.78 -5.80
C ILE A 253 -7.79 11.19 -5.37
N ARG A 254 -9.09 11.49 -5.32
CA ARG A 254 -9.63 12.69 -4.68
C ARG A 254 -10.34 12.28 -3.40
N SER A 255 -9.84 12.76 -2.27
CA SER A 255 -10.44 12.48 -0.97
C SER A 255 -11.79 13.18 -0.81
N ARG A 256 -12.77 12.45 -0.27
CA ARG A 256 -14.02 12.96 0.32
C ARG A 256 -14.12 12.56 1.79
N CYS A 257 -13.00 12.15 2.36
CA CYS A 257 -12.89 11.63 3.71
C CYS A 257 -12.73 12.75 4.73
N TRP A 258 -12.95 12.39 5.98
CA TRP A 258 -12.69 13.26 7.12
C TRP A 258 -11.76 12.53 8.09
N ASP A 259 -10.65 13.16 8.47
CA ASP A 259 -9.61 12.56 9.30
C ASP A 259 -8.96 11.32 8.64
N ALA A 260 -8.74 11.43 7.33
CA ALA A 260 -8.04 10.44 6.54
C ALA A 260 -6.56 10.74 6.42
N CYS A 261 -5.79 9.67 6.23
CA CYS A 261 -4.36 9.73 6.07
C CYS A 261 -3.92 8.90 4.87
N MET A 262 -2.84 9.35 4.25
CA MET A 262 -2.05 8.60 3.30
C MET A 262 -0.79 8.12 4.01
N VAL A 263 -0.59 6.81 4.10
CA VAL A 263 0.54 6.16 4.78
C VAL A 263 1.44 5.52 3.74
N VAL A 264 2.74 5.81 3.80
CA VAL A 264 3.78 5.37 2.87
C VAL A 264 4.71 4.39 3.59
N ASP A 265 4.84 3.17 3.06
CA ASP A 265 5.66 2.07 3.60
C ASP A 265 5.44 1.76 5.10
N GLY A 266 4.29 2.18 5.66
CA GLY A 266 3.97 2.07 7.09
C GLY A 266 4.78 3.01 8.00
N GLY A 267 5.70 3.80 7.45
CA GLY A 267 6.64 4.63 8.22
C GLY A 267 6.35 6.12 8.20
N THR A 268 5.68 6.61 7.17
CA THR A 268 5.42 8.05 7.01
C THR A 268 3.95 8.29 6.68
N SER A 269 3.36 9.31 7.29
CA SER A 269 1.94 9.65 7.14
C SER A 269 1.74 11.10 6.70
N PHE A 270 0.78 11.32 5.81
CA PHE A 270 0.33 12.64 5.35
C PHE A 270 -1.17 12.78 5.59
N GLU A 271 -1.62 13.99 5.91
CA GLU A 271 -3.04 14.31 5.99
C GLU A 271 -3.67 14.20 4.59
N PHE A 272 -4.83 13.53 4.48
CA PHE A 272 -5.50 13.30 3.19
C PHE A 272 -7.03 13.49 3.28
N ASN A 273 -7.43 14.67 3.74
CA ASN A 273 -8.83 15.05 3.98
C ASN A 273 -9.55 15.57 2.73
N ASP A 274 -10.87 15.80 2.86
CA ASP A 274 -11.74 16.26 1.77
C ASP A 274 -11.12 17.39 0.95
N GLY A 275 -11.12 17.20 -0.37
CA GLY A 275 -10.52 18.12 -1.33
C GLY A 275 -9.04 17.90 -1.64
N ALA A 276 -8.33 17.06 -0.88
CA ALA A 276 -6.99 16.61 -1.22
C ALA A 276 -7.01 15.67 -2.44
N ILE A 277 -6.03 15.81 -3.32
CA ILE A 277 -5.84 14.95 -4.49
C ILE A 277 -4.43 14.38 -4.47
N ALA A 278 -4.31 13.07 -4.61
CA ALA A 278 -3.03 12.37 -4.76
C ALA A 278 -2.91 11.81 -6.17
N SER A 279 -1.80 12.09 -6.85
CA SER A 279 -1.38 11.41 -8.09
C SER A 279 -0.26 10.44 -7.79
N ILE A 280 -0.48 9.17 -8.08
CA ILE A 280 0.36 8.04 -7.68
C ILE A 280 0.82 7.31 -8.93
N LEU A 281 2.13 7.26 -9.16
CA LEU A 281 2.72 6.65 -10.35
C LEU A 281 4.11 6.08 -10.05
N ILE A 282 4.68 5.33 -10.98
CA ILE A 282 6.08 4.93 -10.96
C ILE A 282 6.86 5.81 -11.92
N ASN A 283 8.00 6.33 -11.47
CA ASN A 283 9.05 6.83 -12.35
C ASN A 283 10.30 5.95 -12.16
N THR A 284 10.79 5.38 -13.26
CA THR A 284 11.98 4.51 -13.27
C THR A 284 13.25 5.20 -12.76
N GLU A 285 13.31 6.54 -12.78
CA GLU A 285 14.43 7.30 -12.19
C GLU A 285 14.46 7.23 -10.67
N ASP A 286 13.31 6.93 -10.04
CA ASP A 286 13.25 6.69 -8.61
C ASP A 286 13.63 5.25 -8.26
N ALA A 287 13.95 4.36 -9.19
CA ALA A 287 14.21 2.96 -8.85
C ALA A 287 15.36 2.81 -7.83
N LEU A 288 15.14 1.99 -6.81
CA LEU A 288 16.14 1.69 -5.80
C LEU A 288 17.08 0.60 -6.31
N ARG A 289 18.37 0.92 -6.40
CA ARG A 289 19.40 -0.05 -6.77
C ARG A 289 19.71 -0.96 -5.59
N THR A 290 19.46 -2.26 -5.76
CA THR A 290 19.79 -3.30 -4.78
C THR A 290 20.61 -4.40 -5.41
N VAL A 291 21.19 -5.27 -4.59
CA VAL A 291 21.95 -6.42 -5.06
C VAL A 291 21.09 -7.67 -4.97
N LEU A 292 21.13 -8.51 -6.00
CA LEU A 292 20.64 -9.87 -5.94
C LEU A 292 21.80 -10.85 -6.05
N LEU A 293 21.92 -11.68 -5.02
CA LEU A 293 22.75 -12.88 -5.03
C LEU A 293 21.84 -14.07 -5.29
N GLU A 294 22.29 -14.98 -6.16
CA GLU A 294 21.63 -16.27 -6.32
C GLU A 294 21.81 -17.11 -5.05
N ASP A 295 20.90 -18.08 -4.87
CA ASP A 295 20.96 -19.18 -3.89
C ASP A 295 21.84 -20.35 -4.36
#